data_AF-A0A0K8TL04-F1
#
_entry.id   AF-A0A0K8TL04-F1
#
_cell.length_a   1.000
_cell.length_b   1.000
_cell.length_c   1.000
_cell.angle_alpha   90.00
_cell.angle_beta   90.00
_cell.angle_gamma   90.00
#
_symmetry.space_group_name_H-M   'P 1'
#
loop_
_entity.id
_entity.type
_entity.pdbx_description
1 polymer ?
#
loop_
_entity_poly.entity_id
_entity_poly.type
_entity_poly.pdbx_seq_one_letter_code
_entity_poly.pdbx_strand_id
1 'polypeptide(L)'
;LDSAMQATWGVFDRDNILRRALADTLHQSGHIFYPRWREYEMFQAALLHFTLEETQWEEDWGTLLSLASQPGSSLEQLHIFALSHILRRPIVVYGVKYVKSFRGEDIGYARFEGLYLPLFWEQSFCIKSPIALGYTRGHFSALVPTEPYSRIEATRDESEDVTFLPLMDCESKLLPIHFLTQAEMGREEAIMRQWLDVCVTEGGLLVAQQKLRKRPLLVAQMLEEWLNHYRRIAQVISA
;
A
#
# COMPACT_ATOMS: atom_id res chain seq x y z
N LEU A 1 -6.43 0.88 6.98
CA LEU A 1 -6.21 -0.48 7.51
C LEU A 1 -7.21 -1.45 6.90
N ASP A 2 -8.51 -1.16 6.97
CA ASP A 2 -9.55 -1.91 6.24
C ASP A 2 -9.20 -2.13 4.77
N SER A 3 -8.78 -1.10 4.06
CA SER A 3 -8.38 -1.19 2.66
C SER A 3 -7.24 -2.19 2.43
N ALA A 4 -6.29 -2.30 3.37
CA ALA A 4 -5.22 -3.28 3.29
C ALA A 4 -5.74 -4.69 3.61
N MET A 5 -6.61 -4.84 4.60
CA MET A 5 -7.26 -6.11 4.94
C MET A 5 -8.16 -6.62 3.80
N GLN A 6 -8.85 -5.73 3.10
CA GLN A 6 -9.65 -6.04 1.93
C GLN A 6 -8.78 -6.47 0.74
N ALA A 7 -7.69 -5.74 0.47
CA ALA A 7 -6.74 -6.07 -0.60
C ALA A 7 -5.98 -7.40 -0.39
N THR A 8 -6.01 -7.94 0.83
CA THR A 8 -5.27 -9.16 1.22
C THR A 8 -6.20 -10.34 1.52
N TRP A 9 -7.16 -10.16 2.43
CA TRP A 9 -8.06 -11.20 2.94
C TRP A 9 -9.54 -10.97 2.63
N GLY A 10 -9.91 -9.81 2.06
CA GLY A 10 -11.30 -9.50 1.72
C GLY A 10 -12.19 -9.16 2.93
N VAL A 11 -11.60 -8.76 4.06
CA VAL A 11 -12.32 -8.43 5.30
C VAL A 11 -11.92 -7.06 5.85
N PHE A 12 -12.65 -6.57 6.85
CA PHE A 12 -12.32 -5.33 7.59
C PHE A 12 -11.48 -5.65 8.83
N ASP A 13 -10.72 -4.67 9.35
CA ASP A 13 -9.98 -4.75 10.62
C ASP A 13 -10.92 -4.55 11.82
N ARG A 14 -12.00 -5.33 11.88
CA ARG A 14 -13.12 -5.13 12.82
C ARG A 14 -12.68 -5.10 14.29
N ASP A 15 -11.73 -5.95 14.65
CA ASP A 15 -11.26 -6.12 16.03
C ASP A 15 -9.96 -5.34 16.31
N ASN A 16 -9.62 -4.37 15.44
CA ASN A 16 -8.42 -3.54 15.54
C ASN A 16 -7.14 -4.37 15.73
N ILE A 17 -7.06 -5.54 15.08
CA ILE A 17 -5.91 -6.44 15.20
C ILE A 17 -4.73 -5.81 14.46
N LEU A 18 -4.98 -5.37 13.21
CA LEU A 18 -3.95 -4.74 12.41
C LEU A 18 -3.59 -3.35 12.97
N ARG A 19 -4.57 -2.60 13.49
CA ARG A 19 -4.33 -1.34 14.20
C ARG A 19 -3.41 -1.52 15.41
N ARG A 20 -3.67 -2.53 16.26
CA ARG A 20 -2.82 -2.82 17.41
C ARG A 20 -1.42 -3.26 16.99
N ALA A 21 -1.31 -4.17 16.03
CA ALA A 21 -0.01 -4.59 15.50
C ALA A 21 0.81 -3.41 14.97
N LEU A 22 0.16 -2.46 14.31
CA LEU A 22 0.79 -1.21 13.84
C LEU A 22 1.29 -0.34 15.00
N ALA A 23 0.45 -0.09 15.99
CA ALA A 23 0.83 0.67 17.18
C ALA A 23 1.99 0.01 17.92
N ASP A 24 1.89 -1.29 18.22
CA ASP A 24 2.92 -2.06 18.90
C ASP A 24 4.24 -2.05 18.12
N THR A 25 4.19 -2.20 16.79
CA THR A 25 5.39 -2.14 15.93
C THR A 25 6.11 -0.81 16.07
N LEU A 26 5.38 0.32 15.98
CA LEU A 26 5.99 1.65 16.07
C LEU A 26 6.53 1.96 17.47
N HIS A 27 5.85 1.52 18.53
CA HIS A 27 6.33 1.73 19.90
C HIS A 27 7.55 0.86 20.22
N GLN A 28 7.55 -0.42 19.83
CA GLN A 28 8.63 -1.35 20.17
C GLN A 28 9.85 -1.19 19.25
N SER A 29 9.62 -0.87 17.97
CA SER A 29 10.68 -0.72 16.96
C SER A 29 10.96 0.75 16.62
N GLY A 30 10.54 1.68 17.48
CA GLY A 30 10.71 3.12 17.25
C GLY A 30 12.15 3.53 17.01
N HIS A 31 13.11 2.86 17.66
CA HIS A 31 14.55 3.08 17.44
C HIS A 31 15.04 2.80 16.01
N ILE A 32 14.28 2.02 15.22
CA ILE A 32 14.58 1.73 13.80
C ILE A 32 13.76 2.64 12.88
N PHE A 33 12.48 2.85 13.18
CA PHE A 33 11.59 3.66 12.36
C PHE A 33 11.87 5.16 12.48
N TYR A 34 12.19 5.67 13.67
CA TYR A 34 12.40 7.10 13.91
C TYR A 34 13.57 7.67 13.09
N PRO A 35 14.78 7.08 13.07
CA PRO A 35 15.86 7.61 12.24
C PRO A 35 15.50 7.67 10.75
N ARG A 36 14.82 6.63 10.26
CA ARG A 36 14.38 6.54 8.86
C ARG A 36 13.31 7.59 8.52
N TRP A 37 12.34 7.77 9.40
CA TRP A 37 11.29 8.78 9.26
C TRP A 37 11.88 10.19 9.33
N ARG A 38 12.76 10.45 10.29
CA ARG A 38 13.43 11.74 10.47
C ARG A 38 14.26 12.12 9.24
N GLU A 39 15.08 11.22 8.72
CA GLU A 39 15.87 11.49 7.50
C GLU A 39 14.95 11.83 6.31
N TYR A 40 13.85 11.09 6.16
CA TYR A 40 12.86 11.33 5.12
C TYR A 40 12.20 12.73 5.25
N GLU A 41 11.69 13.08 6.43
CA GLU A 41 11.06 14.40 6.65
C GLU A 41 12.09 15.54 6.58
N MET A 42 13.33 15.32 7.03
CA MET A 42 14.43 16.28 6.87
C MET A 42 14.68 16.58 5.39
N PHE A 43 14.69 15.57 4.54
CA PHE A 43 14.84 15.75 3.10
C PHE A 43 13.64 16.51 2.50
N GLN A 44 12.41 16.17 2.89
CA GLN A 44 11.21 16.90 2.46
C GLN A 44 11.25 18.38 2.89
N ALA A 45 11.71 18.64 4.11
CA ALA A 45 11.86 19.99 4.65
C ALA A 45 12.89 20.82 3.87
N ALA A 46 14.05 20.20 3.58
CA ALA A 46 15.11 20.84 2.83
C ALA A 46 14.68 21.23 1.40
N LEU A 47 13.83 20.42 0.74
CA LEU A 47 13.25 20.77 -0.57
C LEU A 47 12.38 22.03 -0.54
N LEU A 48 11.85 22.38 0.63
CA LEU A 48 11.06 23.58 0.88
C LEU A 48 11.90 24.68 1.59
N HIS A 49 13.23 24.52 1.62
CA HIS A 49 14.18 25.45 2.23
C HIS A 49 13.92 25.75 3.71
N PHE A 50 13.44 24.76 4.46
CA PHE A 50 13.28 24.88 5.92
C PHE A 50 13.94 23.73 6.68
N THR A 51 14.15 23.94 7.98
CA THR A 51 14.69 22.96 8.93
C THR A 51 13.89 23.01 10.22
N LEU A 52 13.78 21.88 10.92
CA LEU A 52 13.03 21.75 12.17
C LEU A 52 13.98 21.68 13.38
N GLU A 53 13.54 22.21 14.51
CA GLU A 53 14.24 22.11 15.80
C GLU A 53 14.12 20.70 16.40
N GLU A 54 15.05 20.33 17.30
CA GLU A 54 15.08 18.99 17.91
C GLU A 54 13.80 18.62 18.66
N THR A 55 13.25 19.59 19.41
CA THR A 55 12.00 19.42 20.16
C THR A 55 10.82 19.11 19.26
N GLN A 56 10.74 19.75 18.07
CA GLN A 56 9.67 19.50 17.11
C GLN A 56 9.71 18.07 16.58
N TRP A 57 10.91 17.50 16.37
CA TRP A 57 11.03 16.11 15.94
C TRP A 57 10.47 15.12 16.97
N GLU A 58 10.70 15.37 18.25
CA GLU A 58 10.17 14.54 19.34
C GLU A 58 8.64 14.65 19.45
N GLU A 59 8.10 15.86 19.31
CA GLU A 59 6.66 16.13 19.33
C GLU A 59 5.93 15.49 18.12
N ASP A 60 6.47 15.65 16.92
CA ASP A 60 5.92 15.06 15.69
C ASP A 60 5.96 13.54 15.75
N TRP A 61 7.07 12.96 16.23
CA TRP A 61 7.17 11.53 16.45
C TRP A 61 6.15 11.02 17.49
N GLY A 62 6.02 11.73 18.61
CA GLY A 62 5.01 11.43 19.64
C GLY A 62 3.58 11.48 19.09
N THR A 63 3.30 12.43 18.20
CA THR A 63 2.01 12.53 17.50
C THR A 63 1.77 11.31 16.62
N LEU A 64 2.75 10.88 15.82
CA LEU A 64 2.64 9.68 14.98
C LEU A 64 2.37 8.41 15.81
N LEU A 65 3.06 8.24 16.93
CA LEU A 65 2.81 7.13 17.86
C LEU A 65 1.38 7.17 18.42
N SER A 66 0.92 8.35 18.85
CA SER A 66 -0.43 8.57 19.38
C SER A 66 -1.50 8.24 18.34
N LEU A 67 -1.31 8.69 17.09
CA LEU A 67 -2.21 8.39 15.98
C LEU A 67 -2.36 6.88 15.81
N ALA A 68 -1.28 6.10 15.76
CA ALA A 68 -1.35 4.66 15.64
C ALA A 68 -2.14 3.99 16.79
N SER A 69 -1.94 4.46 18.03
CA SER A 69 -2.59 3.90 19.23
C SER A 69 -4.07 4.25 19.36
N GLN A 70 -4.51 5.38 18.82
CA GLN A 70 -5.89 5.84 18.97
C GLN A 70 -6.80 5.25 17.88
N PRO A 71 -7.81 4.42 18.22
CA PRO A 71 -8.74 3.87 17.23
C PRO A 71 -9.49 4.98 16.49
N GLY A 72 -9.65 4.81 15.16
CA GLY A 72 -10.37 5.75 14.31
C GLY A 72 -9.57 7.00 13.89
N SER A 73 -8.41 7.27 14.50
CA SER A 73 -7.56 8.38 14.07
C SER A 73 -6.98 8.15 12.67
N SER A 74 -6.92 9.21 11.89
CA SER A 74 -6.29 9.21 10.57
C SER A 74 -4.81 8.85 10.68
N LEU A 75 -4.33 8.05 9.72
CA LEU A 75 -2.95 7.60 9.68
C LEU A 75 -2.19 8.30 8.55
N GLU A 76 -0.90 8.49 8.78
CA GLU A 76 0.04 9.12 7.85
C GLU A 76 0.97 8.12 7.13
N GLN A 77 1.85 8.61 6.27
CA GLN A 77 2.71 7.83 5.37
C GLN A 77 3.57 6.81 6.12
N LEU A 78 4.10 7.20 7.29
CA LEU A 78 4.89 6.31 8.15
C LEU A 78 4.13 5.03 8.53
N HIS A 79 2.82 5.15 8.73
CA HIS A 79 1.99 4.01 9.10
C HIS A 79 1.83 3.02 7.94
N ILE A 80 1.83 3.50 6.70
CA ILE A 80 1.84 2.65 5.51
C ILE A 80 3.19 1.95 5.37
N PHE A 81 4.27 2.68 5.66
CA PHE A 81 5.62 2.11 5.71
C PHE A 81 5.75 1.03 6.77
N ALA A 82 5.31 1.26 8.01
CA ALA A 82 5.29 0.24 9.04
C ALA A 82 4.36 -0.94 8.67
N LEU A 83 3.22 -0.67 8.05
CA LEU A 83 2.31 -1.71 7.58
C LEU A 83 2.95 -2.60 6.51
N SER A 84 3.78 -2.06 5.60
CA SER A 84 4.50 -2.88 4.61
C SER A 84 5.42 -3.90 5.29
N HIS A 85 6.03 -3.53 6.43
CA HIS A 85 6.87 -4.41 7.24
C HIS A 85 6.06 -5.49 7.96
N ILE A 86 4.91 -5.13 8.53
CA ILE A 86 3.99 -6.08 9.19
C ILE A 86 3.51 -7.13 8.19
N LEU A 87 3.16 -6.71 6.98
CA LEU A 87 2.72 -7.61 5.91
C LEU A 87 3.89 -8.31 5.21
N ARG A 88 5.14 -7.89 5.45
CA ARG A 88 6.35 -8.31 4.72
C ARG A 88 6.16 -8.20 3.22
N ARG A 89 5.44 -7.17 2.77
CA ARG A 89 4.92 -7.07 1.41
C ARG A 89 4.87 -5.60 0.99
N PRO A 90 5.40 -5.26 -0.20
CA PRO A 90 5.30 -3.92 -0.75
C PRO A 90 3.85 -3.44 -0.90
N ILE A 91 3.65 -2.13 -0.69
CA ILE A 91 2.36 -1.46 -0.87
C ILE A 91 2.54 -0.37 -1.92
N VAL A 92 1.76 -0.44 -3.00
CA VAL A 92 1.67 0.63 -4.00
C VAL A 92 0.44 1.47 -3.67
N VAL A 93 0.62 2.78 -3.55
CA VAL A 93 -0.47 3.73 -3.36
C VAL A 93 -0.58 4.61 -4.59
N TYR A 94 -1.73 4.53 -5.27
CA TYR A 94 -2.12 5.47 -6.31
C TYR A 94 -3.03 6.52 -5.68
N GLY A 95 -2.81 7.80 -5.94
CA GLY A 95 -3.61 8.81 -5.27
C GLY A 95 -3.51 10.18 -5.88
N VAL A 96 -4.41 11.06 -5.42
CA VAL A 96 -4.35 12.47 -5.81
C VAL A 96 -3.12 13.13 -5.22
N LYS A 97 -2.42 13.95 -6.02
CA LYS A 97 -1.30 14.78 -5.56
C LYS A 97 -1.75 15.82 -4.53
N TYR A 98 -2.89 16.47 -4.77
CA TYR A 98 -3.46 17.48 -3.89
C TYR A 98 -4.79 17.01 -3.28
N VAL A 99 -4.97 17.31 -1.99
CA VAL A 99 -6.27 17.22 -1.34
C VAL A 99 -7.05 18.47 -1.71
N LYS A 100 -8.30 18.28 -2.16
CA LYS A 100 -9.18 19.37 -2.59
C LYS A 100 -10.26 19.66 -1.55
N SER A 101 -10.60 20.93 -1.39
CA SER A 101 -11.77 21.39 -0.63
C SER A 101 -13.07 20.96 -1.33
N PHE A 102 -14.21 21.12 -0.65
CA PHE A 102 -15.53 20.92 -1.26
C PHE A 102 -15.80 21.86 -2.45
N ARG A 103 -15.06 22.99 -2.54
CA ARG A 103 -15.11 23.94 -3.65
C ARG A 103 -14.14 23.59 -4.78
N GLY A 104 -13.32 22.55 -4.61
CA GLY A 104 -12.34 22.09 -5.60
C GLY A 104 -10.97 22.75 -5.52
N GLU A 105 -10.73 23.60 -4.52
CA GLU A 105 -9.45 24.29 -4.28
C GLU A 105 -8.43 23.36 -3.62
N ASP A 106 -7.16 23.45 -4.00
CA ASP A 106 -6.10 22.66 -3.38
C ASP A 106 -5.81 23.19 -1.96
N ILE A 107 -6.08 22.37 -0.96
CA ILE A 107 -5.91 22.72 0.47
C ILE A 107 -4.63 22.16 1.08
N GLY A 108 -3.98 21.22 0.39
CA GLY A 108 -2.76 20.61 0.87
C GLY A 108 -2.26 19.53 -0.06
N TYR A 109 -1.00 19.17 0.10
CA TYR A 109 -0.36 18.10 -0.64
C TYR A 109 -0.59 16.77 0.09
N ALA A 110 -1.15 15.78 -0.59
CA ALA A 110 -1.51 14.50 0.02
C ALA A 110 -0.29 13.65 0.41
N ARG A 111 0.81 13.74 -0.36
CA ARG A 111 2.07 12.99 -0.14
C ARG A 111 1.92 11.46 0.02
N PHE A 112 0.80 10.84 -0.36
CA PHE A 112 0.61 9.40 -0.18
C PHE A 112 0.92 8.57 -1.43
N GLU A 113 0.87 9.16 -2.63
CA GLU A 113 1.20 8.45 -3.86
C GLU A 113 2.64 7.96 -3.81
N GLY A 114 2.86 6.69 -4.17
CA GLY A 114 4.18 6.09 -4.20
C GLY A 114 4.23 4.65 -3.73
N LEU A 115 5.45 4.15 -3.58
CA LEU A 115 5.77 2.80 -3.18
C LEU A 115 6.29 2.78 -1.74
N TYR A 116 5.74 1.88 -0.93
CA TYR A 116 6.18 1.63 0.45
C TYR A 116 6.77 0.23 0.53
N LEU A 117 8.07 0.16 0.79
CA LEU A 117 8.84 -1.08 0.80
C LEU A 117 9.19 -1.52 2.24
N PRO A 118 9.20 -2.83 2.53
CA PRO A 118 9.58 -3.34 3.85
C PRO A 118 11.11 -3.37 4.04
N LEU A 119 11.75 -2.20 3.93
CA LEU A 119 13.21 -2.01 3.81
C LEU A 119 14.05 -2.53 5.01
N PHE A 120 13.44 -2.77 6.17
CA PHE A 120 14.15 -3.31 7.34
C PHE A 120 14.25 -4.83 7.35
N TRP A 121 13.57 -5.52 6.44
CA TRP A 121 13.68 -6.96 6.31
C TRP A 121 14.76 -7.38 5.30
N GLU A 122 15.22 -8.62 5.40
CA GLU A 122 15.92 -9.23 4.28
C GLU A 122 14.94 -9.48 3.12
N GLN A 123 15.39 -9.26 1.88
CA GLN A 123 14.53 -9.39 0.69
C GLN A 123 13.95 -10.79 0.54
N SER A 124 14.71 -11.83 0.90
CA SER A 124 14.27 -13.24 0.92
C SER A 124 13.11 -13.50 1.89
N PHE A 125 12.97 -12.65 2.90
CA PHE A 125 11.88 -12.73 3.89
C PHE A 125 10.61 -12.02 3.39
N CYS A 126 10.63 -11.32 2.27
CA CYS A 126 9.49 -10.53 1.79
C CYS A 126 8.81 -11.14 0.56
N ILE A 127 7.51 -10.86 0.45
CA ILE A 127 6.70 -11.21 -0.72
C ILE A 127 6.89 -10.12 -1.78
N LYS A 128 7.38 -10.48 -2.96
CA LYS A 128 7.61 -9.53 -4.07
C LYS A 128 6.34 -9.05 -4.80
N SER A 129 5.24 -9.78 -4.67
CA SER A 129 3.94 -9.36 -5.23
C SER A 129 3.39 -8.25 -4.33
N PRO A 130 3.13 -7.02 -4.80
CA PRO A 130 2.61 -5.92 -3.97
C PRO A 130 1.10 -6.02 -3.72
N ILE A 131 0.59 -5.23 -2.78
CA ILE A 131 -0.83 -4.83 -2.74
C ILE A 131 -1.00 -3.40 -3.27
N ALA A 132 -2.17 -3.07 -3.81
CA ALA A 132 -2.47 -1.75 -4.36
C ALA A 132 -3.59 -1.07 -3.56
N LEU A 133 -3.38 0.20 -3.22
CA LEU A 133 -4.35 1.04 -2.54
C LEU A 133 -4.58 2.32 -3.34
N GLY A 134 -5.82 2.82 -3.31
CA GLY A 134 -6.21 4.10 -3.88
C GLY A 134 -6.38 5.12 -2.76
N TYR A 135 -5.87 6.34 -2.93
CA TYR A 135 -6.05 7.43 -1.99
C TYR A 135 -6.78 8.62 -2.62
N THR A 136 -7.96 8.94 -2.10
CA THR A 136 -8.77 10.08 -2.55
C THR A 136 -9.47 10.76 -1.39
N ARG A 137 -9.38 12.09 -1.28
CA ARG A 137 -10.14 12.91 -0.31
C ARG A 137 -10.04 12.41 1.15
N GLY A 138 -8.84 12.04 1.61
CA GLY A 138 -8.64 11.55 2.98
C GLY A 138 -9.05 10.10 3.21
N HIS A 139 -9.39 9.35 2.16
CA HIS A 139 -9.85 7.97 2.25
C HIS A 139 -8.98 7.01 1.43
N PHE A 140 -8.69 5.84 2.01
CA PHE A 140 -8.00 4.75 1.34
C PHE A 140 -8.98 3.68 0.88
N SER A 141 -8.82 3.19 -0.34
CA SER A 141 -9.63 2.11 -0.92
C SER A 141 -8.74 0.97 -1.41
N ALA A 142 -9.19 -0.27 -1.26
CA ALA A 142 -8.50 -1.41 -1.86
C ALA A 142 -8.64 -1.32 -3.39
N LEU A 143 -7.53 -1.46 -4.12
CA LEU A 143 -7.55 -1.60 -5.58
C LEU A 143 -7.26 -3.07 -5.90
N VAL A 144 -8.30 -3.79 -6.30
CA VAL A 144 -8.24 -5.22 -6.58
C VAL A 144 -8.54 -5.48 -8.06
N PRO A 145 -7.76 -6.33 -8.74
CA PRO A 145 -8.07 -6.72 -10.12
C PRO A 145 -9.30 -7.61 -10.17
N THR A 146 -9.99 -7.61 -11.31
CA THR A 146 -10.96 -8.64 -11.63
C THR A 146 -10.22 -9.93 -11.96
N GLU A 147 -10.60 -11.06 -11.36
CA GLU A 147 -10.03 -12.35 -11.75
C GLU A 147 -10.44 -12.66 -13.20
N PRO A 148 -9.51 -13.07 -14.07
CA PRO A 148 -9.83 -13.39 -15.46
C PRO A 148 -10.84 -14.55 -15.54
N TYR A 149 -11.81 -14.44 -16.46
CA TYR A 149 -12.89 -15.41 -16.65
C TYR A 149 -12.40 -16.85 -16.89
N SER A 150 -11.17 -17.04 -17.38
CA SER A 150 -10.54 -18.35 -17.63
C SER A 150 -10.38 -19.22 -16.38
N ARG A 151 -10.48 -18.69 -15.15
CA ARG A 151 -10.52 -19.51 -13.92
C ARG A 151 -11.84 -20.25 -13.71
N ILE A 152 -12.91 -19.86 -14.42
CA ILE A 152 -14.22 -20.52 -14.31
C ILE A 152 -14.24 -21.81 -15.14
N GLU A 153 -13.40 -21.92 -16.17
CA GLU A 153 -13.25 -23.11 -17.01
C GLU A 153 -12.00 -23.89 -16.59
N ALA A 154 -12.19 -25.08 -16.02
CA ALA A 154 -11.16 -25.88 -15.35
C ALA A 154 -10.06 -26.50 -16.28
N THR A 155 -9.76 -25.91 -17.44
CA THR A 155 -9.04 -26.59 -18.54
C THR A 155 -7.80 -25.86 -19.08
N ARG A 156 -7.13 -25.00 -18.31
CA ARG A 156 -5.83 -24.43 -18.73
C ARG A 156 -4.67 -24.76 -17.78
N ASP A 157 -3.54 -25.01 -18.43
CA ASP A 157 -2.18 -25.17 -17.90
C ASP A 157 -1.77 -24.01 -16.97
N GLU A 158 -0.77 -24.30 -16.14
CA GLU A 158 -0.18 -23.56 -15.02
C GLU A 158 0.33 -22.11 -15.28
N SER A 159 -0.25 -21.34 -16.20
CA SER A 159 0.10 -19.92 -16.33
C SER A 159 -0.44 -19.16 -15.11
N GLU A 160 0.46 -18.73 -14.21
CA GLU A 160 0.10 -17.85 -13.09
C GLU A 160 -0.66 -16.61 -13.63
N ASP A 161 -1.88 -16.38 -13.16
CA ASP A 161 -2.58 -15.14 -13.49
C ASP A 161 -1.83 -13.96 -12.87
N VAL A 162 -1.31 -13.08 -13.73
CA VAL A 162 -0.56 -11.89 -13.32
C VAL A 162 -1.38 -10.64 -13.61
N THR A 163 -1.56 -9.81 -12.60
CA THR A 163 -2.01 -8.43 -12.75
C THR A 163 -0.81 -7.50 -12.83
N PHE A 164 -0.82 -6.54 -13.76
CA PHE A 164 0.25 -5.56 -13.90
C PHE A 164 -0.14 -4.25 -13.24
N LEU A 165 0.70 -3.77 -12.33
CA LEU A 165 0.51 -2.53 -11.59
C LEU A 165 1.55 -1.49 -12.06
N PRO A 166 1.14 -0.37 -12.68
CA PRO A 166 2.07 0.67 -13.12
C PRO A 166 2.94 1.19 -11.97
N LEU A 167 4.25 1.29 -12.21
CA LEU A 167 5.21 1.93 -11.30
C LEU A 167 5.58 3.35 -11.76
N MET A 168 4.75 3.91 -12.63
CA MET A 168 4.90 5.22 -13.24
C MET A 168 3.56 5.96 -13.27
N ASP A 169 3.60 7.29 -13.28
CA ASP A 169 2.42 8.12 -13.51
C ASP A 169 2.08 8.23 -15.02
N CYS A 170 1.02 8.98 -15.34
CA CYS A 170 0.57 9.17 -16.73
C CYS A 170 1.57 9.93 -17.61
N GLU A 171 2.56 10.60 -17.01
CA GLU A 171 3.64 11.30 -17.71
C GLU A 171 4.90 10.41 -17.83
N SER A 172 4.78 9.12 -17.52
CA SER A 172 5.89 8.15 -17.49
C SER A 172 6.98 8.49 -16.46
N LYS A 173 6.67 9.29 -15.44
CA LYS A 173 7.57 9.53 -14.31
C LYS A 173 7.42 8.40 -13.30
N LEU A 174 8.54 7.87 -12.80
CA LEU A 174 8.53 6.84 -11.76
C LEU A 174 7.77 7.33 -10.50
N LEU A 175 6.96 6.43 -9.94
CA LEU A 175 6.36 6.64 -8.63
C LEU A 175 7.48 6.79 -7.57
N PRO A 176 7.36 7.74 -6.63
CA PRO A 176 8.36 7.91 -5.59
C PRO A 176 8.37 6.69 -4.66
N ILE A 177 9.56 6.32 -4.19
CA ILE A 177 9.70 5.34 -3.11
C ILE A 177 9.80 6.11 -1.80
N HIS A 178 8.87 5.85 -0.89
CA HIS A 178 8.83 6.52 0.42
C HIS A 178 9.94 5.98 1.32
N PHE A 179 10.49 6.86 2.17
CA PHE A 179 11.46 6.52 3.22
C PHE A 179 12.80 5.96 2.71
N LEU A 180 13.23 6.33 1.50
CA LEU A 180 14.61 6.08 1.08
C LEU A 180 15.58 6.95 1.88
N THR A 181 16.76 6.40 2.19
CA THR A 181 17.90 7.18 2.68
C THR A 181 18.54 7.97 1.54
N GLN A 182 19.33 8.97 1.87
CA GLN A 182 20.11 9.74 0.90
C GLN A 182 21.02 8.84 0.03
N ALA A 183 21.53 7.73 0.58
CA ALA A 183 22.35 6.77 -0.16
C ALA A 183 21.56 5.87 -1.13
N GLU A 184 20.24 5.79 -0.96
CA GLU A 184 19.33 5.02 -1.82
C GLU A 184 18.71 5.87 -2.93
N MET A 185 18.66 7.20 -2.74
CA MET A 185 18.19 8.13 -3.75
C MET A 185 18.97 8.03 -5.07
N GLY A 186 18.27 8.13 -6.20
CA GLY A 186 18.84 7.93 -7.53
C GLY A 186 18.99 6.47 -7.95
N ARG A 187 18.66 5.50 -7.07
CA ARG A 187 18.68 4.06 -7.36
C ARG A 187 17.27 3.46 -7.36
N GLU A 188 16.23 4.27 -7.55
CA GLU A 188 14.83 3.90 -7.37
C GLU A 188 14.44 2.69 -8.22
N GLU A 189 14.75 2.69 -9.52
CA GLU A 189 14.43 1.55 -10.39
C GLU A 189 15.13 0.26 -9.96
N ALA A 190 16.41 0.35 -9.56
CA ALA A 190 17.16 -0.81 -9.07
C ALA A 190 16.55 -1.36 -7.78
N ILE A 191 16.13 -0.48 -6.86
CA ILE A 191 15.44 -0.84 -5.63
C ILE A 191 14.08 -1.48 -5.97
N MET A 192 13.29 -0.92 -6.89
CA MET A 192 12.03 -1.52 -7.33
C MET A 192 12.24 -2.96 -7.83
N ARG A 193 13.26 -3.21 -8.67
CA ARG A 193 13.58 -4.54 -9.21
C ARG A 193 14.06 -5.53 -8.13
N GLN A 194 14.67 -5.04 -7.05
CA GLN A 194 15.06 -5.88 -5.92
C GLN A 194 13.85 -6.34 -5.11
N TRP A 195 12.93 -5.41 -4.82
CA TRP A 195 11.82 -5.65 -3.90
C TRP A 195 10.52 -6.13 -4.55
N LEU A 196 10.37 -5.97 -5.86
CA LEU A 196 9.19 -6.36 -6.64
C LEU A 196 9.59 -7.30 -7.78
N ASP A 197 8.62 -8.07 -8.27
CA ASP A 197 8.74 -8.71 -9.58
C ASP A 197 8.37 -7.67 -10.64
N VAL A 198 9.35 -7.13 -11.36
CA VAL A 198 9.16 -6.00 -12.28
C VAL A 198 9.41 -6.42 -13.72
N CYS A 199 8.53 -6.01 -14.64
CA CYS A 199 8.76 -6.11 -16.08
C CYS A 199 8.46 -4.78 -16.79
N VAL A 200 8.84 -4.70 -18.06
CA VAL A 200 8.53 -3.56 -18.94
C VAL A 200 7.55 -4.06 -19.99
N THR A 201 6.44 -3.35 -20.17
CA THR A 201 5.46 -3.69 -21.23
C THR A 201 6.02 -3.36 -22.62
N GLU A 202 5.40 -3.87 -23.68
CA GLU A 202 5.78 -3.51 -25.06
C GLU A 202 5.72 -1.99 -25.31
N GLY A 203 4.82 -1.29 -24.61
CA GLY A 203 4.70 0.17 -24.65
C GLY A 203 5.73 0.92 -23.80
N GLY A 204 6.73 0.23 -23.21
CA GLY A 204 7.78 0.84 -22.41
C GLY A 204 7.39 1.18 -20.97
N LEU A 205 6.23 0.72 -20.48
CA LEU A 205 5.78 1.01 -19.12
C LEU A 205 6.43 0.07 -18.12
N LEU A 206 7.05 0.62 -17.07
CA LEU A 206 7.55 -0.15 -15.95
C LEU A 206 6.38 -0.58 -15.04
N VAL A 207 6.21 -1.87 -14.84
CA VAL A 207 5.09 -2.44 -14.08
C VAL A 207 5.55 -3.47 -13.05
N ALA A 208 4.91 -3.50 -11.89
CA ALA A 208 5.04 -4.59 -10.93
C ALA A 208 4.04 -5.71 -11.25
N GLN A 209 4.48 -6.94 -11.09
CA GLN A 209 3.68 -8.14 -11.29
C GLN A 209 3.03 -8.53 -9.97
N GLN A 210 1.70 -8.45 -9.92
CA GLN A 210 0.89 -9.00 -8.85
C GLN A 210 0.39 -10.40 -9.25
N LYS A 211 1.11 -11.43 -8.81
CA LYS A 211 0.77 -12.83 -9.02
C LYS A 211 -0.42 -13.26 -8.15
N LEU A 212 -1.49 -13.76 -8.76
CA LEU A 212 -2.67 -14.23 -8.06
C LEU A 212 -2.47 -15.66 -7.55
N ARG A 213 -2.12 -15.77 -6.25
CA ARG A 213 -1.98 -17.06 -5.57
C ARG A 213 -3.33 -17.72 -5.30
N LYS A 214 -3.32 -19.03 -5.04
CA LYS A 214 -4.48 -19.77 -4.57
C LYS A 214 -5.03 -19.11 -3.30
N ARG A 215 -6.33 -18.79 -3.31
CA ARG A 215 -7.02 -18.18 -2.16
C ARG A 215 -7.00 -19.14 -0.96
N PRO A 216 -6.77 -18.64 0.28
CA PRO A 216 -6.99 -19.42 1.49
C PRO A 216 -8.43 -19.95 1.54
N LEU A 217 -8.62 -21.13 2.13
CA LEU A 217 -9.90 -21.84 2.13
C LEU A 217 -11.06 -20.98 2.66
N LEU A 218 -10.88 -20.32 3.82
CA LEU A 218 -11.91 -19.48 4.42
C LEU A 218 -12.28 -18.28 3.56
N VAL A 219 -11.30 -17.67 2.89
CA VAL A 219 -11.54 -16.55 1.96
C VAL A 219 -12.30 -17.04 0.73
N ALA A 220 -11.96 -18.22 0.22
CA ALA A 220 -12.67 -18.83 -0.90
C ALA A 220 -14.12 -19.18 -0.55
N GLN A 221 -14.36 -19.75 0.64
CA GLN A 221 -15.71 -20.06 1.13
C GLN A 221 -16.55 -18.79 1.31
N MET A 222 -16.00 -17.76 1.95
CA MET A 222 -16.68 -16.47 2.14
C MET A 222 -17.09 -15.86 0.79
N LEU A 223 -16.19 -15.86 -0.21
CA LEU A 223 -16.50 -15.35 -1.55
C LEU A 223 -17.59 -16.16 -2.23
N GLU A 224 -17.54 -17.49 -2.12
CA GLU A 224 -18.50 -18.38 -2.76
C GLU A 224 -19.90 -18.24 -2.15
N GLU A 225 -20.01 -18.08 -0.83
CA GLU A 225 -21.27 -17.75 -0.15
C GLU A 225 -21.84 -16.41 -0.62
N TRP A 226 -20.98 -15.39 -0.75
CA TRP A 226 -21.36 -14.07 -1.28
C TRP A 226 -21.86 -14.18 -2.72
N LEU A 227 -21.15 -14.89 -3.61
CA LEU A 227 -21.57 -15.09 -4.99
C LEU A 227 -22.90 -15.87 -5.08
N ASN A 228 -23.08 -16.89 -4.25
CA ASN A 228 -24.31 -17.70 -4.22
C ASN A 228 -25.54 -16.90 -3.77
N HIS A 229 -25.38 -15.83 -3.00
CA HIS A 229 -26.46 -14.90 -2.73
C HIS A 229 -26.96 -14.24 -4.03
N TYR A 230 -26.08 -13.69 -4.86
CA TYR A 230 -26.46 -13.02 -6.10
C TYR A 230 -26.94 -13.98 -7.19
N ARG A 231 -26.35 -15.17 -7.29
CA ARG A 231 -26.82 -16.21 -8.23
C ARG A 231 -28.27 -16.60 -7.95
N ARG A 232 -28.65 -16.73 -6.67
CA ARG A 232 -30.05 -16.99 -6.27
C ARG A 232 -30.98 -15.85 -6.65
N ILE A 233 -30.57 -14.60 -6.44
CA ILE A 233 -31.36 -13.43 -6.87
C ILE A 233 -31.58 -13.45 -8.39
N ALA A 234 -30.53 -13.72 -9.17
CA ALA A 234 -30.63 -13.77 -10.63
C ALA A 234 -31.59 -14.87 -11.11
N GLN A 235 -31.56 -16.06 -10.48
CA GLN A 235 -32.48 -17.15 -10.80
C GLN A 235 -33.95 -16.78 -10.57
N VAL A 236 -34.25 -16.07 -9.48
CA VAL A 236 -35.61 -15.60 -9.17
C VAL A 236 -36.09 -14.55 -10.17
N ILE A 237 -35.20 -13.67 -10.65
CA ILE A 237 -35.56 -12.63 -11.64
C ILE A 237 -35.76 -13.22 -13.04
N SER A 238 -35.04 -14.30 -13.37
CA SER A 238 -35.15 -14.98 -14.67
C SER A 238 -36.31 -15.98 -14.79
N ALA A 239 -36.99 -16.28 -13.68
CA ALA A 239 -38.14 -17.20 -13.61
C ALA A 239 -39.46 -16.43 -13.69
#